data_AF-A0A3C1IEJ9-F1
#
_entry.id   AF-A0A3C1IEJ9-F1
#
_cell.length_a   1.000
_cell.length_b   1.000
_cell.length_c   1.000
_cell.angle_alpha   90.00
_cell.angle_beta   90.00
_cell.angle_gamma   90.00
#
_symmetry.space_group_name_H-M   'P 1'
#
loop_
_entity.id
_entity.type
_entity.pdbx_description
1 polymer ?
#
loop_
_entity_poly.entity_id
_entity_poly.type
_entity_poly.pdbx_seq_one_letter_code
_entity_poly.pdbx_strand_id
1 'polypeptide(L)' 'METFVLAFVLLLLIVLGMSLGVILMGKNIKGSCGGLNAIAGADKCLVCKKDIDPNSPLRDKLACKRAQQMIEKF' A
#
# COMPACT_ATOMS: atom_id res chain seq x y z
N MET A 1 -19.19 20.41 -31.15
CA MET A 1 -18.06 19.52 -31.55
C MET A 1 -16.74 20.06 -31.06
N GLU A 2 -16.40 21.32 -31.29
CA GLU A 2 -15.12 21.91 -30.83
C GLU A 2 -14.90 21.83 -29.31
N THR A 3 -15.92 22.18 -28.52
CA THR A 3 -15.88 22.08 -27.06
C THR A 3 -15.63 20.65 -26.57
N PHE A 4 -16.20 19.66 -27.27
CA PHE A 4 -16.04 18.24 -26.94
C PHE A 4 -14.60 17.76 -27.21
N VAL A 5 -14.03 18.15 -28.36
CA VAL A 5 -12.65 17.81 -28.73
C VAL A 5 -11.67 18.46 -27.75
N LEU A 6 -11.88 19.73 -27.41
CA LEU A 6 -11.02 20.45 -26.47
C LEU A 6 -11.06 19.83 -25.07
N ALA A 7 -12.25 19.49 -24.56
CA ALA A 7 -12.39 18.82 -23.27
C ALA A 7 -11.70 17.43 -23.24
N PHE A 8 -11.83 16.66 -24.32
CA PHE A 8 -11.20 15.33 -24.43
C PHE A 8 -9.67 15.40 -24.39
N VAL A 9 -9.08 16.31 -25.17
CA VAL A 9 -7.62 16.52 -25.18
C VAL A 9 -7.13 17.01 -23.82
N LEU A 10 -7.85 17.93 -23.19
CA LEU A 10 -7.47 18.47 -21.89
C LEU A 10 -7.50 17.39 -20.79
N LEU A 11 -8.52 16.53 -20.80
CA LEU A 11 -8.59 15.39 -19.88
C LEU A 11 -7.45 14.40 -20.10
N LEU A 12 -7.10 14.10 -21.37
CA LEU A 12 -5.95 13.25 -21.68
C LEU A 12 -4.64 13.84 -21.13
N LEU A 13 -4.41 15.14 -21.30
CA LEU A 13 -3.23 15.81 -20.76
C LEU A 13 -3.15 15.71 -19.23
N ILE A 14 -4.27 15.89 -18.53
CA ILE A 14 -4.32 15.74 -17.07
C ILE A 14 -3.96 14.30 -16.67
N VAL A 15 -4.58 13.29 -17.29
CA VAL A 15 -4.33 11.88 -16.97
C VAL A 15 -2.87 11.50 -17.25
N LEU A 16 -2.32 11.95 -18.38
CA LEU A 16 -0.91 11.76 -18.71
C LEU A 16 0.00 12.43 -17.67
N GLY A 17 -0.29 13.66 -17.27
CA GLY A 17 0.46 14.36 -16.23
C GLY A 17 0.44 13.62 -14.89
N MET A 18 -0.73 13.12 -14.47
CA MET A 18 -0.86 12.32 -13.24
C MET A 18 -0.08 11.00 -13.33
N SER A 19 -0.16 10.30 -14.46
CA SER A 19 0.56 9.03 -14.69
C SER A 19 2.07 9.24 -14.66
N LEU A 20 2.58 10.24 -15.38
CA LEU A 20 4.00 10.61 -15.37
C LEU A 20 4.47 10.97 -13.96
N GLY A 21 3.67 11.71 -13.19
CA GLY A 21 3.97 12.03 -11.80
C GLY A 21 4.20 10.80 -10.93
N VAL A 22 3.37 9.76 -11.07
CA VAL A 22 3.53 8.50 -10.31
C VAL A 22 4.78 7.73 -10.75
N ILE A 23 5.04 7.67 -12.06
CA ILE A 23 6.19 6.96 -12.62
C ILE A 23 7.50 7.62 -12.16
N LEU A 24 7.60 8.96 -12.27
CA LEU A 24 8.80 9.71 -11.88
C LEU A 24 9.03 9.68 -10.37
N MET A 25 7.97 9.63 -9.56
CA MET A 25 8.13 9.61 -8.11
C MET A 25 8.67 8.27 -7.61
N GLY A 26 8.55 7.17 -8.38
CA GLY A 26 9.16 5.86 -8.11
C GLY A 26 8.82 5.25 -6.74
N LYS A 27 7.92 5.89 -5.99
CA LYS A 27 7.59 5.55 -4.62
C LYS A 27 6.44 4.58 -4.65
N ASN A 28 6.76 3.33 -4.34
CA ASN A 28 5.76 2.32 -4.02
C ASN A 28 4.84 2.84 -2.90
N ILE A 29 3.53 2.64 -3.06
CA ILE A 29 2.51 3.13 -2.13
C ILE A 29 2.88 2.67 -0.70
N LYS A 30 3.16 3.65 0.16
CA LYS A 30 3.43 3.42 1.57
C LYS A 30 2.11 2.96 2.20
N GLY A 31 1.94 1.66 2.40
CA GLY A 31 0.78 1.07 3.09
C GLY A 31 -0.09 0.10 2.29
N SER A 32 0.21 -0.21 1.02
CA SER A 32 -0.69 -1.07 0.21
C SER A 32 -0.88 -2.50 0.72
N CYS A 33 0.03 -2.99 1.58
CA CYS A 33 -0.06 -4.32 2.18
C CYS A 33 -0.94 -4.40 3.44
N GLY A 34 -1.77 -3.38 3.73
CA GLY A 34 -2.83 -3.46 4.73
C GLY A 34 -2.37 -3.80 6.16
N GLY A 35 -1.13 -3.47 6.52
CA GLY A 35 -0.55 -3.82 7.83
C GLY A 35 0.18 -5.17 7.88
N LEU A 36 0.16 -5.96 6.80
CA LEU A 36 0.95 -7.21 6.68
C LEU A 36 2.46 -6.95 6.63
N ASN A 37 2.87 -5.69 6.43
CA ASN A 37 4.26 -5.26 6.59
C ASN A 37 4.76 -5.32 8.04
N ALA A 38 3.90 -5.77 8.96
CA ALA A 38 4.13 -5.98 10.37
C ALA A 38 3.99 -7.47 10.77
N ILE A 39 4.30 -8.43 9.88
CA ILE A 39 4.39 -9.88 10.20
C ILE A 39 5.82 -10.29 10.55
N ALA A 40 6.04 -10.93 11.70
CA ALA A 40 7.38 -11.16 12.25
C ALA A 40 7.99 -12.39 11.60
N GLY A 41 9.31 -12.38 11.31
CA GLY A 41 10.01 -13.54 10.75
C GLY A 41 10.03 -13.64 9.22
N ALA A 42 9.55 -12.64 8.49
CA ALA A 42 9.77 -12.50 7.05
C ALA A 42 10.62 -11.25 6.78
N ASP A 43 11.60 -11.33 5.89
CA ASP A 43 12.40 -10.15 5.49
C ASP A 43 11.58 -9.22 4.58
N LYS A 44 10.68 -9.82 3.79
CA LYS A 44 9.82 -9.12 2.83
C LYS A 44 8.39 -9.62 2.90
N CYS A 45 7.43 -8.72 2.73
CA CYS A 45 6.03 -9.09 2.59
C CYS A 45 5.81 -9.86 1.28
N LEU A 46 5.21 -11.05 1.34
CA LEU A 46 4.99 -11.90 0.15
C LEU A 46 4.09 -11.24 -0.92
N VAL A 47 3.19 -10.34 -0.51
CA VAL A 47 2.19 -9.72 -1.40
C VAL A 47 2.77 -8.54 -2.17
N CYS A 48 3.44 -7.61 -1.49
CA CYS A 48 4.00 -6.40 -2.10
C CYS A 48 5.53 -6.39 -2.20
N LYS A 49 6.21 -7.49 -1.81
CA LYS A 49 7.68 -7.65 -1.78
C LYS A 49 8.44 -6.53 -1.05
N LYS A 50 7.74 -5.80 -0.17
CA LYS A 50 8.28 -4.67 0.59
C LYS A 50 8.99 -5.17 1.84
N ASP A 51 10.06 -4.49 2.22
CA ASP A 51 10.75 -4.78 3.48
C ASP A 51 9.81 -4.54 4.67
N ILE A 52 9.84 -5.50 5.57
CA ILE A 52 9.06 -5.49 6.79
C ILE A 52 9.51 -4.34 7.70
N ASP A 53 8.56 -3.58 8.25
CA ASP A 53 8.85 -2.45 9.14
C ASP A 53 8.97 -2.95 10.60
N PRO A 54 10.18 -2.92 11.19
CA PRO A 54 10.42 -3.42 12.54
C PRO A 54 9.87 -2.49 13.63
N ASN A 55 9.64 -1.21 13.33
CA ASN A 55 9.15 -0.20 14.27
C ASN A 55 7.65 0.08 14.11
N SER A 56 6.95 -0.74 13.32
CA SER A 56 5.53 -0.51 13.07
C SER A 56 4.69 -0.82 14.32
N PRO A 57 3.76 0.06 14.74
CA PRO A 57 2.92 -0.13 15.92
C PRO A 57 1.93 -1.31 15.80
N LEU A 58 1.87 -1.94 14.62
CA LEU A 58 1.12 -3.16 14.35
C LEU A 58 1.90 -4.43 14.73
N ARG A 59 3.22 -4.35 14.93
CA ARG A 59 4.06 -5.46 15.43
C ARG A 59 3.48 -6.07 16.69
N ASP A 60 3.27 -5.22 17.68
CA ASP A 60 2.79 -5.59 19.00
C ASP A 60 1.32 -6.01 18.96
N LYS A 61 0.54 -5.45 18.03
CA LYS A 61 -0.88 -5.78 17.85
C LYS A 61 -1.10 -7.10 17.10
N LEU A 62 -0.24 -7.49 16.16
CA LEU A 62 -0.29 -8.81 15.52
C LEU A 62 0.05 -9.93 16.51
N ALA A 63 0.95 -9.65 17.45
CA ALA A 63 1.25 -10.55 18.55
C ALA A 63 0.09 -10.68 19.56
N CYS A 64 -0.80 -9.69 19.64
CA CYS A 64 -1.68 -9.55 20.81
C CYS A 64 -3.15 -9.22 20.46
N LYS A 65 -3.96 -10.29 20.37
CA LYS A 65 -5.26 -10.50 21.06
C LYS A 65 -5.96 -11.77 20.58
N ARG A 66 -5.95 -12.06 19.27
CA ARG A 66 -6.61 -13.28 18.71
C ARG A 66 -5.86 -14.58 19.01
N ALA A 67 -4.52 -14.55 19.00
CA ALA A 67 -3.71 -15.71 19.38
C ALA A 67 -3.87 -16.05 20.87
N GLN A 68 -3.86 -15.02 21.73
CA GLN A 68 -4.12 -15.21 23.17
C GLN A 68 -5.54 -15.73 23.45
N GLN A 69 -6.56 -15.23 22.74
CA GLN A 69 -7.94 -15.73 22.85
C GLN A 69 -8.12 -17.21 22.43
N MET A 70 -7.24 -17.75 21.58
CA MET A 70 -7.24 -19.18 21.25
C MET A 70 -6.51 -20.02 22.30
N ILE A 71 -5.46 -19.46 22.93
CA ILE A 71 -4.71 -20.15 23.98
C ILE A 71 -5.51 -20.18 25.29
N GLU A 72 -6.26 -19.13 25.63
CA GLU A 72 -7.16 -19.11 26.82
C GLU A 72 -8.41 -20.00 26.67
N LYS A 73 -8.75 -20.44 25.46
CA LYS A 73 -9.90 -21.31 25.19
C LYS A 73 -9.55 -22.80 25.12
N PHE A 74 -8.29 -23.14 25.32
CA PHE A 74 -7.80 -24.51 25.52
C PHE A 74 -7.47 -24.71 26.99
#